data_AF-A0A1F6ZU77-F1
#
_entry.id   AF-A0A1F6ZU77-F1
#
_cell.length_a   1.000
_cell.length_b   1.000
_cell.length_c   1.000
_cell.angle_alpha   90.00
_cell.angle_beta   90.00
_cell.angle_gamma   90.00
#
_symmetry.space_group_name_H-M   'P 1'
#
loop_
_entity.id
_entity.type
_entity.pdbx_description
1 polymer ?
#
loop_
_entity_poly.entity_id
_entity_poly.type
_entity_poly.pdbx_seq_one_letter_code
_entity_poly.pdbx_strand_id
1 'polypeptide(L)'
;MDLCTCALLDKLKKKRSIKKIPEAPKMKIIALRDSFKKEPIVIEALDVYEFFKKVPESQKLKENEFRKNVCLRIIDNKETRIDMDKLKEYSEILERFIKFVRAYLS
;
A
#
# COMPACT_ATOMS: atom_id res chain seq x y z
N MET A 1 5.13 2.98 -5.16
CA MET A 1 3.91 2.14 -5.32
C MET A 1 3.18 2.40 -6.62
N ASP A 2 2.88 3.66 -7.00
CA ASP A 2 2.14 3.98 -8.22
C ASP A 2 2.73 3.42 -9.53
N LEU A 3 4.06 3.40 -9.65
CA LEU A 3 4.73 2.79 -10.79
C LEU A 3 4.48 1.27 -10.88
N CYS A 4 4.58 0.58 -9.73
CA CYS A 4 4.36 -0.86 -9.64
C CYS A 4 2.90 -1.22 -9.93
N THR A 5 1.94 -0.46 -9.42
CA THR A 5 0.51 -0.68 -9.66
C THR A 5 0.15 -0.47 -11.13
N CYS A 6 0.71 0.55 -11.79
CA CYS A 6 0.53 0.75 -13.23
C CYS A 6 1.12 -0.41 -14.04
N ALA A 7 2.35 -0.84 -13.73
CA ALA A 7 3.00 -1.94 -14.43
C ALA A 7 2.24 -3.28 -14.28
N LEU A 8 1.70 -3.57 -13.09
CA LEU A 8 0.84 -4.74 -12.87
C LEU A 8 -0.44 -4.69 -13.71
N LEU A 9 -1.11 -3.53 -13.75
CA LEU A 9 -2.32 -3.33 -14.56
C LEU A 9 -2.04 -3.48 -16.07
N ASP A 10 -0.90 -2.99 -16.54
CA ASP A 10 -0.47 -3.16 -17.94
C ASP A 10 -0.23 -4.63 -18.27
N LYS A 11 0.43 -5.40 -17.39
CA LYS A 11 0.65 -6.83 -17.61
C LYS A 11 -0.67 -7.61 -17.57
N LEU A 12 -1.61 -7.24 -16.70
CA LEU A 12 -2.95 -7.83 -16.65
C LEU A 12 -3.79 -7.50 -17.90
N LYS A 13 -3.69 -6.27 -18.44
CA LYS A 13 -4.30 -5.90 -19.72
C LYS A 13 -3.72 -6.73 -20.88
N LYS A 14 -2.39 -6.89 -20.92
CA LYS A 14 -1.71 -7.73 -21.92
C LYS A 14 -2.13 -9.21 -21.84
N LYS A 15 -2.35 -9.72 -20.62
CA LYS A 15 -2.90 -11.07 -20.38
C LYS A 15 -4.41 -11.19 -20.63
N ARG A 16 -5.07 -10.13 -21.13
CA ARG A 16 -6.53 -10.02 -21.34
C ARG A 16 -7.39 -10.23 -20.08
N SER A 17 -6.79 -10.20 -18.89
CA SER A 17 -7.51 -10.35 -17.62
C SER A 17 -8.37 -9.13 -17.26
N ILE A 18 -8.10 -7.97 -17.88
CA ILE A 18 -8.87 -6.73 -17.68
C ILE A 18 -9.13 -6.07 -19.04
N LYS A 19 -10.38 -5.62 -19.28
CA LYS A 19 -10.78 -4.97 -20.54
C LYS A 19 -10.24 -3.54 -20.69
N LYS A 20 -10.19 -2.77 -19.60
CA LYS A 20 -9.74 -1.37 -19.59
C LYS A 20 -9.04 -1.05 -18.28
N ILE A 21 -7.94 -0.31 -18.36
CA ILE A 21 -7.23 0.22 -17.18
C ILE A 21 -8.03 1.43 -16.69
N PRO A 22 -8.48 1.45 -15.42
CA PRO A 22 -9.18 2.62 -14.87
C PRO A 22 -8.24 3.82 -14.78
N GLU A 23 -8.74 5.02 -15.05
CA GLU A 23 -7.94 6.26 -14.94
C GLU A 23 -7.83 6.72 -13.47
N ALA A 24 -8.92 6.58 -12.70
CA ALA A 24 -8.98 7.04 -11.32
C ALA A 24 -8.10 6.19 -10.37
N PRO A 25 -7.30 6.81 -9.47
CA PRO A 25 -6.39 6.09 -8.57
C PRO A 25 -7.09 5.06 -7.66
N LYS A 26 -8.26 5.39 -7.12
CA LYS A 26 -9.05 4.46 -6.29
C LYS A 26 -9.52 3.25 -7.09
N MET A 27 -9.97 3.48 -8.32
CA MET A 27 -10.44 2.40 -9.21
C MET A 27 -9.30 1.46 -9.62
N LYS A 28 -8.06 1.98 -9.77
CA LYS A 28 -6.87 1.16 -10.01
C LYS A 28 -6.58 0.20 -8.84
N ILE A 29 -6.71 0.68 -7.60
CA ILE A 29 -6.52 -0.14 -6.39
C ILE A 29 -7.59 -1.23 -6.32
N ILE A 30 -8.86 -0.89 -6.54
CA ILE A 30 -9.97 -1.86 -6.54
C ILE A 30 -9.74 -2.94 -7.59
N ALA A 31 -9.38 -2.55 -8.82
CA ALA A 31 -9.11 -3.51 -9.90
C ALA A 31 -7.94 -4.45 -9.58
N LEU A 32 -6.88 -3.95 -8.95
CA LEU A 32 -5.77 -4.78 -8.50
C LEU A 32 -6.19 -5.72 -7.37
N ARG A 33 -6.94 -5.21 -6.39
CA ARG A 33 -7.49 -6.01 -5.29
C ARG A 33 -8.36 -7.14 -5.81
N ASP A 34 -9.19 -6.86 -6.82
CA ASP A 34 -10.04 -7.86 -7.45
C ASP A 34 -9.25 -8.90 -8.25
N SER A 35 -8.20 -8.46 -8.94
CA SER A 35 -7.35 -9.34 -9.75
C SER A 35 -6.44 -10.24 -8.90
N PHE A 36 -6.07 -9.78 -7.70
CA PHE A 36 -5.14 -10.46 -6.80
C PHE A 36 -5.78 -10.87 -5.47
N LYS A 37 -7.10 -11.15 -5.44
CA LYS A 37 -7.81 -11.58 -4.20
C LYS A 37 -7.19 -12.79 -3.49
N LYS A 38 -6.50 -13.65 -4.24
CA LYS A 38 -5.86 -14.87 -3.71
C LYS A 38 -4.42 -14.65 -3.25
N GLU A 39 -3.85 -13.48 -3.51
CA GLU A 39 -2.45 -13.17 -3.20
C GLU A 39 -2.39 -12.24 -1.99
N PRO A 40 -2.21 -12.77 -0.76
CA PRO A 40 -2.24 -11.97 0.46
C PRO A 40 -1.18 -10.87 0.48
N ILE A 41 0.00 -11.13 -0.12
CA ILE A 41 1.12 -10.18 -0.22
C ILE A 41 0.69 -8.90 -0.95
N VAL A 42 -0.10 -9.04 -2.02
CA VAL A 42 -0.58 -7.90 -2.80
C VAL A 42 -1.63 -7.12 -2.01
N ILE A 43 -2.53 -7.82 -1.32
CA ILE A 43 -3.58 -7.18 -0.51
C ILE A 43 -2.97 -6.40 0.65
N GLU A 44 -2.04 -7.01 1.40
CA GLU A 44 -1.33 -6.35 2.52
C GLU A 44 -0.63 -5.06 2.05
N ALA A 45 0.07 -5.11 0.91
CA ALA A 45 0.75 -3.93 0.39
C ALA A 45 -0.21 -2.84 -0.09
N LEU A 46 -1.37 -3.21 -0.66
CA LEU A 46 -2.42 -2.27 -1.03
C LEU A 46 -3.05 -1.62 0.22
N ASP A 47 -3.25 -2.36 1.30
CA ASP A 47 -3.77 -1.82 2.56
C ASP A 47 -2.81 -0.82 3.19
N VAL A 48 -1.51 -1.15 3.23
CA VAL A 48 -0.46 -0.22 3.68
C VAL A 48 -0.46 1.04 2.82
N TYR A 49 -0.60 0.90 1.50
CA TYR A 49 -0.64 2.03 0.59
C TYR A 49 -1.89 2.92 0.76
N GLU A 50 -3.07 2.33 0.93
CA GLU A 50 -4.31 3.07 1.22
C GLU A 50 -4.21 3.79 2.57
N PHE A 51 -3.66 3.13 3.59
CA PHE A 51 -3.40 3.74 4.89
C PHE A 51 -2.53 4.98 4.75
N PHE A 52 -1.35 4.86 4.12
CA PHE A 52 -0.44 5.99 3.91
C PHE A 52 -1.04 7.13 3.07
N LYS A 53 -1.99 6.84 2.17
CA LYS A 53 -2.72 7.90 1.46
C LYS A 53 -3.69 8.68 2.32
N LYS A 54 -4.24 8.08 3.37
CA LYS A 54 -5.15 8.74 4.32
C LYS A 54 -4.40 9.52 5.40
N VAL A 55 -3.19 9.09 5.76
CA VAL A 55 -2.35 9.73 6.79
C VAL A 55 -2.23 11.26 6.65
N PRO A 56 -2.08 11.87 5.45
CA PRO A 56 -2.08 13.33 5.30
C PRO A 56 -3.38 14.01 5.73
N GLU A 57 -4.52 13.37 5.52
CA GLU A 57 -5.87 13.88 5.83
C GLU A 57 -6.26 13.60 7.29
N SER A 58 -5.66 12.59 7.91
CA SER A 58 -5.92 12.20 9.30
C SER A 58 -5.41 13.22 10.32
N GLN A 59 -6.12 13.34 11.44
CA GLN A 59 -5.70 14.21 12.55
C GLN A 59 -4.43 13.62 13.19
N LYS A 60 -3.30 14.31 13.00
CA LYS A 60 -2.00 13.92 13.55
C LYS A 60 -1.84 14.52 14.94
N LEU A 61 -1.92 13.68 15.97
CA LEU A 61 -1.48 14.07 17.30
C LEU A 61 0.04 13.88 17.33
N LYS A 62 0.77 14.99 17.23
CA LYS A 62 2.23 14.97 17.45
C LYS A 62 2.47 14.85 18.96
N GLU A 63 2.91 13.68 19.40
CA GLU A 63 3.53 13.57 20.72
C GLU A 63 5.02 13.85 20.60
N ASN A 64 5.36 15.01 21.13
CA ASN A 64 6.67 15.60 21.40
C ASN A 64 7.93 14.71 21.24
N GLU A 65 8.84 15.28 20.43
CA GLU A 65 10.27 15.44 20.70
C GLU A 65 11.23 14.26 20.49
N PHE A 66 12.05 14.42 19.44
CA PHE A 66 13.47 14.09 19.34
C PHE A 66 14.14 13.44 20.57
N ARG A 67 13.92 12.13 20.80
CA ARG A 67 14.92 11.14 21.30
C ARG A 67 14.30 9.74 21.39
N LYS A 68 14.93 8.77 20.71
CA LYS A 68 14.77 7.29 20.70
C LYS A 68 13.38 6.63 20.59
N ASN A 69 12.28 7.27 20.95
CA ASN A 69 10.93 6.68 20.93
C ASN A 69 9.94 7.54 20.13
N VAL A 70 10.24 7.79 18.86
CA VAL A 70 9.34 8.54 17.97
C VAL A 70 8.11 7.69 17.68
N CYS A 71 6.95 8.24 17.99
CA CYS A 71 5.67 7.59 17.78
C CYS A 71 4.69 8.58 17.15
N LEU A 72 4.28 8.32 15.91
CA LEU A 72 3.21 9.07 15.26
C LEU A 72 1.87 8.43 15.62
N ARG A 73 0.99 9.19 16.29
CA ARG A 73 -0.39 8.77 16.49
C ARG A 73 -1.28 9.37 15.42
N ILE A 74 -2.00 8.50 14.74
CA ILE A 74 -2.95 8.86 13.69
C ILE A 74 -4.34 8.48 14.17
N ILE A 75 -5.26 9.43 14.17
CA ILE A 75 -6.67 9.18 14.43
C ILE A 75 -7.39 9.19 13.07
N ASP A 76 -7.77 7.99 12.61
CA ASP A 76 -8.64 7.78 11.44
C ASP A 76 -9.67 6.70 11.80
N ASN A 77 -10.78 7.10 12.45
CA ASN A 77 -11.81 6.24 13.07
C ASN A 77 -11.32 5.26 14.15
N LYS A 78 -10.04 4.90 14.16
CA LYS A 78 -9.30 4.14 15.19
C LYS A 78 -7.96 4.84 15.44
N GLU A 79 -7.50 4.81 16.68
CA GLU A 79 -6.16 5.29 17.04
C GLU A 79 -5.12 4.30 16.54
N THR A 80 -4.25 4.73 15.63
CA THR A 80 -3.12 3.93 15.14
C THR A 80 -1.82 4.53 15.62
N ARG A 81 -1.04 3.73 16.34
CA ARG A 81 0.29 4.06 16.82
C ARG A 81 1.33 3.59 15.81
N ILE A 82 2.11 4.49 15.24
CA ILE A 82 3.22 4.17 14.33
C ILE A 82 4.53 4.48 15.04
N ASP A 83 5.23 3.43 15.47
CA ASP A 83 6.59 3.49 16.00
C ASP A 83 7.59 2.87 15.01
N MET A 84 8.86 2.80 15.42
CA MET A 84 9.93 2.22 14.59
C MET A 84 9.70 0.74 14.24
N ASP A 85 9.03 -0.02 15.09
CA ASP A 85 8.78 -1.44 14.84
C ASP A 85 7.64 -1.61 13.83
N LYS A 86 6.58 -0.80 13.92
CA LYS A 86 5.57 -0.71 12.87
C LYS A 86 6.14 -0.28 11.52
N LEU A 87 7.09 0.66 11.51
CA LEU A 87 7.77 1.06 10.29
C LEU A 87 8.58 -0.10 9.66
N LYS A 88 9.24 -0.93 10.48
CA LYS A 88 9.93 -2.13 9.98
C LYS A 88 8.94 -3.13 9.38
N GLU A 89 7.82 -3.39 10.05
CA GLU A 89 6.76 -4.27 9.51
C GLU A 89 6.27 -3.79 8.14
N TYR A 90 5.99 -2.48 8.00
CA TYR A 90 5.59 -1.91 6.71
C TYR A 90 6.70 -2.04 5.66
N SER A 91 7.96 -1.85 6.04
CA SER A 91 9.10 -2.05 5.15
C SER A 91 9.17 -3.48 4.63
N GLU A 92 9.01 -4.48 5.51
CA GLU A 92 9.02 -5.90 5.13
C GLU A 92 7.87 -6.28 4.20
N ILE A 93 6.67 -5.74 4.45
CA ILE A 93 5.52 -5.92 3.54
C ILE A 93 5.84 -5.35 2.15
N LEU A 94 6.40 -4.14 2.10
CA LEU A 94 6.75 -3.49 0.83
C LEU A 94 7.86 -4.23 0.09
N GLU A 95 8.87 -4.76 0.80
CA GLU A 95 9.91 -5.59 0.18
C GLU A 95 9.36 -6.88 -0.42
N ARG A 96 8.50 -7.59 0.31
CA ARG A 96 7.83 -8.81 -0.19
C ARG A 96 7.01 -8.49 -1.43
N PHE A 97 6.29 -7.37 -1.43
CA PHE A 97 5.55 -6.90 -2.59
C PHE A 97 6.44 -6.57 -3.79
N ILE A 98 7.56 -5.84 -3.59
CA ILE A 98 8.48 -5.53 -4.69
C ILE A 98 9.07 -6.79 -5.30
N LYS A 99 9.43 -7.79 -4.47
CA LYS A 99 9.92 -9.09 -4.94
C LYS A 99 8.84 -9.81 -5.78
N PHE A 100 7.59 -9.81 -5.30
CA PHE A 100 6.46 -10.36 -6.06
C PHE A 100 6.27 -9.65 -7.39
N VAL A 101 6.26 -8.31 -7.41
CA VAL A 101 6.10 -7.52 -8.64
C VAL A 101 7.22 -7.82 -9.63
N ARG A 102 8.48 -7.89 -9.17
CA ARG A 102 9.61 -8.26 -10.03
C ARG A 102 9.44 -9.64 -10.64
N ALA A 103 9.12 -10.65 -9.83
CA ALA A 103 8.88 -12.01 -10.31
C ALA A 103 7.68 -12.10 -11.27
N TYR A 104 6.63 -11.35 -10.98
CA TYR A 104 5.44 -11.30 -11.82
C TYR A 104 5.66 -10.53 -13.13
N LEU A 105 6.56 -9.53 -13.15
CA LEU A 105 6.87 -8.71 -14.33
C LEU A 105 7.96 -9.30 -15.22
N SER A 106 8.89 -10.09 -14.67
CA SER A 106 9.72 -11.05 -15.44
C SER A 106 8.85 -11.97 -16.31
#